data_AF-A0A8T4VWT7-F1
#
_entry.id   AF-A0A8T4VWT7-F1
#
_cell.length_a   1.000
_cell.length_b   1.000
_cell.length_c   1.000
_cell.angle_alpha   90.00
_cell.angle_beta   90.00
_cell.angle_gamma   90.00
#
_symmetry.space_group_name_H-M   'P 1'
#
loop_
_entity.id
_entity.type
_entity.pdbx_description
1 polymer ?
#
loop_
_entity_poly.entity_id
_entity_poly.type
_entity_poly.pdbx_seq_one_letter_code
_entity_poly.pdbx_strand_id
1 'polypeptide(L)'
;MIGKKFLKTNEAKRTVVLMGTLVLGLIVVFMAQGAMAADLYVGTNDTYQSIQDAINASSEGDTIYINESLINEGNITVNQSVIIKNNGSISPVIDGLGNYGFNVTVSNVTIQNLTIKNCTATGDRLGIYVY
;
A
#
# COMPACT_ATOMS: atom_id res chain seq x y z
N MET A 1 -13.19 17.85 -62.15
CA MET A 1 -12.22 18.14 -61.07
C MET A 1 -12.79 18.06 -59.64
N ILE A 2 -14.11 18.11 -59.42
CA ILE A 2 -14.73 18.20 -58.08
C ILE A 2 -14.59 16.92 -57.23
N GLY A 3 -14.63 15.72 -57.83
CA GLY A 3 -14.62 14.44 -57.10
C GLY A 3 -13.31 14.10 -56.36
N LYS A 4 -12.13 14.41 -56.92
CA LYS A 4 -10.83 14.11 -56.28
C LYS A 4 -10.59 14.96 -55.02
N LYS A 5 -11.09 16.21 -55.00
CA LYS A 5 -10.99 17.11 -53.84
C LYS A 5 -11.88 16.64 -52.69
N PHE A 6 -13.10 16.20 -53.01
CA PHE A 6 -14.06 15.64 -52.04
C PHE A 6 -13.55 14.34 -51.39
N LEU A 7 -13.00 13.41 -52.18
CA LEU A 7 -12.40 12.17 -51.66
C LEU A 7 -11.22 12.46 -50.72
N LYS A 8 -10.31 13.36 -51.09
CA LYS A 8 -9.14 13.73 -50.28
C LYS A 8 -9.53 14.38 -48.94
N THR A 9 -10.61 15.17 -48.93
CA THR A 9 -11.17 15.77 -47.70
C THR A 9 -11.80 14.72 -46.78
N ASN A 10 -12.44 13.69 -47.33
CA ASN A 10 -13.05 12.62 -46.53
C ASN A 10 -12.01 11.67 -45.93
N GLU A 11 -10.95 11.34 -46.68
CA GLU A 11 -9.79 10.60 -46.16
C GLU A 11 -9.14 11.37 -44.99
N ALA A 12 -8.88 12.66 -45.14
CA ALA A 12 -8.30 13.48 -44.08
C ALA A 12 -9.18 13.53 -42.81
N LYS A 13 -10.50 13.69 -42.96
CA LYS A 13 -11.45 13.67 -41.83
C LYS A 13 -11.45 12.31 -41.12
N ARG A 14 -11.43 11.21 -41.88
CA ARG A 14 -11.35 9.85 -41.34
C ARG A 14 -10.07 9.65 -40.54
N THR A 15 -8.93 10.07 -41.08
CA THR A 15 -7.64 9.98 -40.40
C THR A 15 -7.63 10.77 -39.09
N VAL A 16 -8.16 11.99 -39.08
CA VAL A 16 -8.23 12.83 -37.86
C VAL A 16 -9.13 12.19 -36.79
N VAL A 17 -10.29 11.66 -37.19
CA VAL A 17 -11.18 10.96 -36.25
C VAL A 17 -10.51 9.72 -35.67
N LEU A 18 -9.82 8.92 -36.49
CA LEU A 18 -9.10 7.73 -36.03
C LEU A 18 -7.96 8.07 -35.06
N MET A 19 -7.18 9.12 -35.34
CA MET A 19 -6.15 9.60 -34.43
C MET A 19 -6.76 10.08 -33.11
N GLY A 20 -7.87 10.82 -33.16
CA GLY A 20 -8.59 11.26 -31.96
C GLY A 20 -9.08 10.09 -31.11
N THR A 21 -9.68 9.08 -31.74
CA THR A 21 -10.14 7.87 -31.02
C THR A 21 -8.99 7.04 -30.44
N LEU A 22 -7.86 6.96 -31.14
CA LEU A 22 -6.68 6.24 -30.67
C LEU A 22 -6.07 6.93 -29.44
N VAL A 23 -5.93 8.26 -29.49
CA VAL A 23 -5.41 9.05 -28.38
C VAL A 23 -6.34 8.96 -27.16
N LEU A 24 -7.66 9.04 -27.36
CA LEU A 24 -8.62 8.83 -26.28
C LEU A 24 -8.50 7.42 -25.67
N GLY A 25 -8.37 6.40 -26.51
CA GLY A 25 -8.18 5.02 -26.06
C GLY A 25 -6.92 4.83 -25.22
N LEU A 26 -5.80 5.44 -25.62
CA LEU A 26 -4.55 5.39 -24.87
C LEU A 26 -4.64 6.09 -23.50
N ILE A 27 -5.37 7.22 -23.42
CA ILE A 27 -5.59 7.93 -22.15
C ILE A 27 -6.39 7.06 -21.17
N VAL A 28 -7.45 6.39 -21.65
CA VAL A 28 -8.27 5.50 -20.81
C VAL A 28 -7.48 4.30 -20.29
N VAL A 29 -6.63 3.69 -21.12
CA VAL A 29 -5.76 2.57 -20.71
C VAL A 29 -4.77 3.01 -19.62
N PHE A 30 -4.21 4.22 -19.72
CA PHE A 30 -3.26 4.73 -18.73
C PHE A 30 -3.91 5.02 -17.37
N MET A 31 -5.17 5.46 -17.36
CA MET A 31 -5.98 5.64 -16.14
C MET A 31 -6.44 4.32 -15.52
N ALA A 32 -6.45 3.22 -16.28
CA ALA A 32 -6.88 1.91 -15.83
C ALA A 32 -5.77 1.07 -15.18
N GLN A 33 -4.60 1.66 -14.90
CA GLN A 33 -3.57 0.98 -14.12
C GLN A 33 -4.09 0.80 -12.69
N GLY A 34 -4.49 -0.44 -12.35
CA GLY A 34 -4.87 -0.79 -10.99
C GLY A 34 -3.69 -0.58 -10.02
N ALA A 35 -3.98 -0.25 -8.77
CA ALA A 35 -2.97 -0.25 -7.72
C ALA A 35 -2.41 -1.67 -7.59
N MET A 36 -1.12 -1.85 -7.88
CA MET A 36 -0.42 -3.06 -7.49
C MET A 36 -0.06 -2.93 -6.01
N ALA A 37 -0.32 -3.97 -5.22
CA ALA A 37 0.14 -4.06 -3.85
C ALA A 37 1.65 -3.82 -3.81
N ALA A 38 2.07 -2.83 -3.03
CA ALA A 38 3.46 -2.46 -2.87
C ALA A 38 4.09 -3.18 -1.66
N ASP A 39 5.40 -3.40 -1.75
CA ASP A 39 6.22 -3.89 -0.65
C ASP A 39 6.92 -2.69 0.02
N LEU A 40 6.63 -2.47 1.30
CA LEU A 40 7.23 -1.42 2.13
C LEU A 40 8.17 -2.08 3.15
N TYR A 41 9.37 -1.53 3.34
CA TYR A 41 10.38 -2.09 4.24
C TYR A 41 10.63 -1.18 5.43
N VAL A 42 10.63 -1.76 6.63
CA VAL A 42 10.83 -1.07 7.90
C VAL A 42 12.13 -1.53 8.55
N GLY A 43 13.01 -0.57 8.84
CA GLY A 43 14.25 -0.76 9.56
C GLY A 43 15.17 0.46 9.50
N THR A 44 16.23 0.44 10.31
CA THR A 44 17.17 1.56 10.53
C THR A 44 17.78 2.08 9.22
N ASN A 45 17.96 1.20 8.23
CA ASN A 45 18.53 1.54 6.92
C ASN A 45 17.51 1.50 5.77
N ASP A 46 16.23 1.28 6.06
CA ASP A 46 15.16 1.21 5.06
C ASP A 46 14.46 2.56 4.89
N THR A 47 13.53 2.64 3.93
CA THR A 47 12.74 3.84 3.65
C THR A 47 11.93 4.29 4.86
N TYR A 48 11.38 3.35 5.62
CA TYR A 48 10.60 3.61 6.81
C TYR A 48 11.39 3.15 8.04
N GLN A 49 11.54 4.05 9.01
CA GLN A 49 12.24 3.74 10.26
C GLN A 49 11.26 3.31 11.38
N SER A 50 9.95 3.38 11.11
CA SER A 50 8.89 2.93 12.01
C SER A 50 7.80 2.19 11.24
N ILE A 51 7.05 1.34 11.94
CA ILE A 51 5.91 0.62 11.38
C ILE A 51 4.77 1.61 11.09
N GLN A 52 4.55 2.59 11.96
CA GLN A 52 3.52 3.60 11.75
C GLN A 52 3.76 4.44 10.49
N ASP A 53 5.02 4.81 10.18
CA ASP A 53 5.32 5.55 8.95
C ASP A 53 5.02 4.72 7.70
N ALA A 54 5.34 3.42 7.72
CA ALA A 54 5.01 2.51 6.63
C ALA A 54 3.48 2.35 6.48
N ILE A 55 2.73 2.23 7.58
CA ILE A 55 1.25 2.19 7.52
C ILE A 55 0.71 3.49 6.92
N ASN A 56 1.22 4.65 7.35
CA ASN A 56 0.77 5.95 6.86
C ASN A 56 1.02 6.15 5.36
N ALA A 57 2.06 5.52 4.82
CA ALA A 57 2.41 5.57 3.40
C ALA A 57 1.75 4.46 2.57
N SER A 58 1.18 3.43 3.21
CA SER A 58 0.60 2.27 2.54
C SER A 58 -0.78 2.54 1.94
N SER A 59 -1.11 1.76 0.92
CA SER A 59 -2.44 1.61 0.34
C SER A 59 -3.04 0.24 0.67
N GLU A 60 -4.34 0.08 0.45
CA GLU A 60 -5.02 -1.20 0.60
C GLU A 60 -4.34 -2.30 -0.23
N GLY A 61 -4.03 -3.42 0.42
CA GLY A 61 -3.39 -4.59 -0.16
C GLY A 61 -1.86 -4.61 -0.02
N ASP A 62 -1.23 -3.52 0.42
CA ASP A 62 0.22 -3.45 0.57
C ASP A 62 0.76 -4.42 1.63
N THR A 63 2.04 -4.78 1.49
CA THR A 63 2.77 -5.61 2.45
C THR A 63 3.90 -4.80 3.10
N ILE A 64 3.89 -4.73 4.42
CA ILE A 64 4.93 -4.13 5.26
C ILE A 64 5.84 -5.25 5.79
N TYR A 65 7.10 -5.20 5.37
CA TYR A 65 8.17 -6.11 5.75
C TYR A 65 9.04 -5.48 6.83
N ILE A 66 9.20 -6.18 7.95
CA ILE A 66 10.05 -5.74 9.05
C ILE A 66 11.42 -6.42 8.93
N ASN A 67 12.49 -5.61 8.81
CA ASN A 67 13.88 -6.03 8.69
C ASN A 67 14.64 -5.99 10.02
N GLU A 68 14.03 -5.50 11.10
CA GLU A 68 14.66 -5.42 12.42
C GLU A 68 14.26 -6.56 13.34
N SER A 69 15.19 -6.96 14.20
CA SER A 69 14.94 -7.97 15.23
C SER A 69 14.23 -7.41 16.47
N LEU A 70 14.31 -6.11 16.71
CA LEU A 70 13.69 -5.43 17.85
C LEU A 70 13.17 -4.06 17.40
N ILE A 71 11.87 -3.84 17.57
CA ILE A 71 11.19 -2.58 17.31
C ILE A 71 10.72 -2.02 18.65
N ASN A 72 11.18 -0.83 19.01
CA ASN A 72 10.73 -0.12 20.22
C ASN A 72 9.62 0.88 19.87
N GLU A 73 8.48 0.35 19.45
CA GLU A 73 7.33 1.12 18.99
C GLU A 73 6.05 0.51 19.59
N GLY A 74 5.35 1.31 20.39
CA GLY A 74 4.05 0.94 20.96
C GLY A 74 2.95 1.87 20.43
N ASN A 75 1.70 1.45 20.62
CA ASN A 75 0.51 2.15 20.15
C ASN A 75 0.42 2.31 18.62
N ILE A 76 0.85 1.28 17.88
CA ILE A 76 0.82 1.26 16.41
C ILE A 76 -0.64 1.17 15.96
N THR A 77 -1.14 2.21 15.30
CA THR A 77 -2.51 2.27 14.79
C THR A 77 -2.55 1.74 13.36
N VAL A 78 -3.23 0.61 13.17
CA VAL A 78 -3.44 0.00 11.86
C VAL A 78 -4.81 0.41 11.34
N ASN A 79 -4.81 1.40 10.45
CA ASN A 79 -5.99 1.97 9.79
C ASN A 79 -5.97 1.74 8.27
N GLN A 80 -5.00 0.97 7.77
CA GLN A 80 -4.93 0.52 6.38
C GLN A 80 -5.05 -1.01 6.31
N SER A 81 -5.74 -1.51 5.28
CA SER A 81 -5.91 -2.94 5.01
C SER A 81 -4.61 -3.53 4.45
N VAL A 82 -3.66 -3.88 5.31
CA VAL A 82 -2.30 -4.30 4.94
C VAL A 82 -1.88 -5.64 5.56
N ILE A 83 -0.80 -6.21 5.02
CA ILE A 83 -0.10 -7.36 5.59
C ILE A 83 1.16 -6.86 6.29
N ILE A 84 1.31 -7.09 7.59
CA ILE A 84 2.50 -6.76 8.38
C ILE A 84 3.20 -8.06 8.76
N LYS A 85 4.44 -8.25 8.31
CA LYS A 85 5.18 -9.50 8.55
C LYS A 85 6.69 -9.30 8.60
N ASN A 86 7.36 -10.31 9.15
CA ASN A 86 8.81 -10.44 9.11
C ASN A 86 9.33 -10.62 7.66
N ASN A 87 10.47 -10.00 7.33
CA ASN A 87 11.19 -10.25 6.07
C ASN A 87 12.28 -11.34 6.16
N GLY A 88 12.74 -11.69 7.37
CA GLY A 88 13.87 -12.58 7.60
C GLY A 88 13.50 -13.87 8.35
N SER A 89 14.53 -14.57 8.82
CA SER A 89 14.38 -15.82 9.59
C SER A 89 14.16 -15.59 11.08
N ILE A 90 14.53 -14.40 11.59
CA ILE A 90 14.39 -14.04 13.01
C ILE A 90 13.11 -13.25 13.16
N SER A 91 12.16 -13.74 13.96
CA SER A 91 10.93 -13.00 14.27
C SER A 91 11.27 -11.67 14.96
N PRO A 92 10.85 -10.52 14.42
CA PRO A 92 10.94 -9.23 15.08
C PRO A 92 10.21 -9.28 16.41
N VAL A 93 10.78 -8.60 17.39
CA VAL A 93 10.15 -8.35 18.68
C VAL A 93 9.64 -6.92 18.70
N ILE A 94 8.31 -6.76 18.74
CA ILE A 94 7.64 -5.48 18.94
C ILE A 94 7.50 -5.24 20.44
N ASP A 95 8.19 -4.23 20.95
CA ASP A 95 8.07 -3.78 22.33
C ASP A 95 6.96 -2.73 22.45
N GLY A 96 5.85 -3.10 23.08
CA GLY A 96 4.69 -2.23 23.24
C GLY A 96 4.90 -1.06 24.20
N LEU A 97 6.03 -0.99 24.94
CA LEU A 97 6.37 0.11 25.84
C LEU A 97 5.25 0.46 26.85
N GLY A 98 4.53 -0.54 27.35
CA GLY A 98 3.39 -0.37 28.24
C GLY A 98 2.10 0.14 27.56
N ASN A 99 2.06 0.20 26.23
CA ASN A 99 0.87 0.47 25.43
C ASN A 99 0.38 -0.79 24.70
N TYR A 100 -0.56 -0.60 23.78
CA TYR A 100 -0.86 -1.59 22.76
C TYR A 100 0.39 -1.92 21.96
N GLY A 101 0.53 -3.16 21.49
CA GLY A 101 1.43 -3.42 20.37
C GLY A 101 0.81 -2.85 19.09
N PHE A 102 -0.34 -3.42 18.71
CA PHE A 102 -1.16 -2.96 17.59
C PHE A 102 -2.59 -2.63 18.01
N ASN A 103 -3.11 -1.53 17.47
CA ASN A 103 -4.48 -1.10 17.56
C ASN A 103 -5.11 -1.11 16.16
N VAL A 104 -5.88 -2.16 15.85
CA VAL A 104 -6.42 -2.44 14.52
C VAL A 104 -7.83 -1.87 14.41
N THR A 105 -8.02 -0.93 13.49
CA THR A 105 -9.25 -0.14 13.32
C THR A 105 -9.93 -0.34 11.96
N VAL A 106 -9.40 -1.26 11.15
CA VAL A 106 -9.88 -1.57 9.79
C VAL A 106 -9.91 -3.08 9.58
N SER A 107 -10.76 -3.52 8.66
CA SER A 107 -10.85 -4.92 8.26
C SER A 107 -9.68 -5.35 7.36
N ASN A 108 -9.53 -6.66 7.15
CA ASN A 108 -8.55 -7.24 6.22
C ASN A 108 -7.08 -6.95 6.53
N VAL A 109 -6.75 -6.84 7.81
CA VAL A 109 -5.36 -6.73 8.29
C VAL A 109 -4.81 -8.12 8.60
N THR A 110 -3.60 -8.38 8.13
CA THR A 110 -2.84 -9.58 8.53
C THR A 110 -1.60 -9.17 9.30
N ILE A 111 -1.44 -9.66 10.53
CA ILE A 111 -0.23 -9.49 11.33
C ILE A 111 0.32 -10.88 11.62
N GLN A 112 1.52 -11.20 11.13
CA GLN A 112 2.05 -12.56 11.21
C GLN A 112 3.57 -12.61 11.40
N ASN A 113 4.04 -13.70 12.02
CA ASN A 113 5.46 -13.98 12.25
C ASN A 113 6.19 -12.89 13.05
N LEU A 114 5.50 -12.25 14.00
CA LEU A 114 6.04 -11.27 14.92
C LEU A 114 5.88 -11.76 16.36
N THR A 115 6.76 -11.31 17.25
CA THR A 115 6.59 -11.45 18.70
C THR A 115 6.20 -10.08 19.26
N ILE A 116 5.14 -10.01 20.06
CA ILE A 116 4.71 -8.76 20.70
C ILE A 116 4.87 -8.93 22.21
N LYS A 117 5.58 -8.01 22.88
CA LYS A 117 5.86 -8.08 24.31
C LYS A 117 5.72 -6.71 24.98
N ASN A 118 5.81 -6.69 26.31
CA ASN A 118 5.85 -5.47 27.12
C ASN A 118 4.64 -4.53 26.90
N CYS A 119 3.49 -5.10 26.54
CA CYS A 119 2.20 -4.42 26.54
C CYS A 119 1.58 -4.42 27.95
N THR A 120 0.60 -3.54 28.20
CA THR A 120 -0.01 -3.41 29.53
C THR A 120 -1.29 -4.23 29.65
N ALA A 121 -1.32 -5.18 30.58
CA ALA A 121 -2.48 -6.05 30.80
C ALA A 121 -3.66 -5.38 31.54
N THR A 122 -3.66 -4.05 31.72
CA THR A 122 -4.75 -3.31 32.37
C THR A 122 -5.50 -2.43 31.36
N GLY A 123 -6.83 -2.59 31.31
CA GLY A 123 -7.69 -1.91 30.35
C GLY A 123 -7.57 -2.51 28.94
N ASP A 124 -7.71 -1.66 27.92
CA ASP A 124 -7.71 -2.08 26.51
C ASP A 124 -6.30 -2.35 25.94
N ARG A 125 -5.21 -2.01 26.65
CA ARG A 125 -3.79 -1.97 26.17
C ARG A 125 -3.11 -3.34 25.90
N LEU A 126 -3.78 -4.22 25.18
CA LEU A 126 -3.36 -5.58 24.81
C LEU A 126 -2.23 -5.62 23.76
N GLY A 127 -1.62 -6.80 23.55
CA GLY A 127 -0.67 -7.02 22.46
C GLY A 127 -1.25 -6.63 21.10
N ILE A 128 -2.48 -7.08 20.82
CA ILE A 128 -3.28 -6.66 19.67
C ILE A 128 -4.69 -6.35 20.17
N TYR A 129 -5.20 -5.17 19.86
CA TYR A 129 -6.58 -4.76 20.09
C TYR A 129 -7.29 -4.55 18.74
N VAL A 130 -8.51 -5.06 18.61
CA VAL A 130 -9.28 -5.06 17.35
C VAL A 130 -10.69 -4.56 17.64
N TYR A 131 -11.16 -3.58 16.86
CA TYR A 131 -12.53 -3.03 16.93
C TYR A 131 -13.55 -3.83 16.10
#